data_AF-A0A1F5A5K4-F1
#
_entry.id   AF-A0A1F5A5K4-F1
#
_cell.length_a   1.000
_cell.length_b   1.000
_cell.length_c   1.000
_cell.angle_alpha   90.00
_cell.angle_beta   90.00
_cell.angle_gamma   90.00
#
_symmetry.space_group_name_H-M   'P 1'
#
loop_
_entity.id
_entity.type
_entity.pdbx_description
1 polymer ?
#
loop_
_entity_poly.entity_id
_entity_poly.type
_entity_poly.pdbx_seq_one_letter_code
_entity_poly.pdbx_strand_id
1 'polypeptide(L)'
;MNPQNAWAGVILGWAYEQKSMIPEAIIEFQNALGQWKDGPLPLAALGHAYGMAGKKKDAQEILEKLLENSKRIFVPAYDIAAVQVGLGEKDQAFEWLSKALEERSGFLVYIKCDRRFDGLRSDPRYEALLKRIGLPLGPGQKL
;
A
#
# COMPACT_ATOMS: atom_id res chain seq x y z
N MET A 1 17.90 -8.08 15.17
CA MET A 1 16.82 -7.62 14.26
C MET A 1 17.13 -6.18 13.88
N ASN A 2 17.34 -5.88 12.60
CA ASN A 2 17.60 -4.52 12.15
C ASN A 2 16.52 -4.08 11.15
N PRO A 3 15.55 -3.24 11.56
CA PRO A 3 14.52 -2.70 10.67
C PRO A 3 15.08 -1.98 9.43
N GLN A 4 16.32 -1.46 9.49
CA GLN A 4 16.96 -0.82 8.34
C GLN A 4 17.10 -1.76 7.13
N ASN A 5 17.40 -3.05 7.34
CA ASN A 5 17.61 -3.99 6.21
C ASN A 5 16.28 -4.42 5.59
N ALA A 6 15.22 -4.57 6.40
CA ALA A 6 13.88 -4.87 5.90
C ALA A 6 13.32 -3.73 5.05
N TRP A 7 13.63 -2.48 5.41
CA TRP A 7 13.29 -1.30 4.60
C TRP A 7 13.94 -1.32 3.22
N ALA A 8 15.21 -1.71 3.12
CA ALA A 8 15.90 -1.81 1.85
C ALA A 8 15.27 -2.88 0.93
N GLY A 9 14.87 -4.03 1.48
CA GLY A 9 14.15 -5.07 0.75
C GLY A 9 12.79 -4.60 0.23
N VAL A 10 12.03 -3.85 1.04
CA VAL A 10 10.75 -3.27 0.61
C VAL A 10 10.94 -2.23 -0.50
N ILE A 11 11.93 -1.35 -0.40
CA ILE A 11 12.21 -0.35 -1.43
C ILE A 11 12.58 -1.04 -2.76
N LEU A 12 13.41 -2.09 -2.70
CA LEU A 12 13.78 -2.86 -3.88
C LEU A 12 12.57 -3.58 -4.48
N GLY A 13 11.73 -4.20 -3.65
CA GLY A 13 10.50 -4.84 -4.10
C GLY A 13 9.54 -3.86 -4.78
N TRP A 14 9.34 -2.66 -4.22
CA TRP A 14 8.56 -1.62 -4.89
C TRP A 14 9.17 -1.22 -6.22
N ALA A 15 10.50 -1.09 -6.31
CA ALA A 15 11.18 -0.78 -7.58
C ALA A 15 10.92 -1.85 -8.65
N TYR A 16 10.87 -3.13 -8.27
CA TYR A 16 10.48 -4.22 -9.17
C TYR A 16 9.01 -4.16 -9.57
N GLU A 17 8.09 -3.82 -8.66
CA GLU A 17 6.67 -3.60 -9.00
C GLU A 17 6.51 -2.49 -10.04
N GLN A 18 7.27 -1.38 -9.93
CA GLN A 18 7.21 -0.30 -10.93
C GLN A 18 7.70 -0.75 -12.31
N LYS A 19 8.54 -1.78 -12.38
CA LYS A 19 9.01 -2.40 -13.63
C LYS A 19 8.12 -3.56 -14.11
N SER A 20 6.98 -3.80 -13.45
CA SER A 20 6.10 -4.95 -13.68
C SER A 20 6.78 -6.31 -13.45
N MET A 21 7.89 -6.33 -12.71
CA MET A 21 8.64 -7.54 -12.33
C MET A 21 8.05 -8.10 -11.02
N ILE A 22 6.78 -8.52 -11.09
CA ILE A 22 6.01 -8.91 -9.91
C ILE A 22 6.59 -10.15 -9.18
N PRO A 23 7.07 -11.20 -9.87
CA PRO A 23 7.71 -12.34 -9.19
C PRO A 23 8.94 -11.94 -8.37
N GLU A 24 9.79 -11.07 -8.90
CA GLU A 24 10.99 -10.56 -8.23
C GLU A 24 10.62 -9.68 -7.04
N ALA A 25 9.61 -8.83 -7.18
CA ALA A 25 9.09 -8.03 -6.08
C ALA A 25 8.62 -8.89 -4.90
N ILE A 26 7.88 -9.97 -5.18
CA ILE A 26 7.40 -10.93 -4.18
C ILE A 26 8.57 -11.55 -3.40
N ILE A 27 9.64 -11.96 -4.08
CA ILE A 27 10.83 -12.53 -3.44
C ILE A 27 11.44 -11.53 -2.45
N GLU A 28 11.59 -10.27 -2.84
CA GLU A 28 12.17 -9.25 -1.97
C GLU A 28 11.28 -8.94 -0.75
N PHE A 29 9.95 -8.90 -0.93
CA PHE A 29 9.03 -8.72 0.18
C PHE A 29 9.04 -9.92 1.15
N GLN A 30 9.16 -11.15 0.63
CA GLN A 30 9.33 -12.35 1.46
C GLN A 30 10.64 -12.32 2.24
N ASN A 31 11.74 -11.90 1.61
CA ASN A 31 13.03 -11.70 2.28
C ASN A 31 12.94 -10.65 3.39
N ALA A 32 12.27 -9.52 3.12
CA ALA A 32 12.03 -8.47 4.10
C ALA A 32 11.20 -8.98 5.31
N LEU A 33 10.19 -9.82 5.07
CA LEU A 33 9.43 -10.48 6.15
C LEU A 33 10.26 -11.47 6.95
N GLY A 34 11.21 -12.17 6.32
CA GLY A 34 12.16 -13.03 7.02
C GLY A 34 13.03 -12.27 8.02
N GLN A 35 13.33 -11.01 7.74
CA GLN A 35 14.14 -10.13 8.59
C GLN A 35 13.33 -9.38 9.65
N TRP A 36 12.11 -8.97 9.29
CA TRP A 36 11.14 -8.33 10.17
C TRP A 36 9.83 -9.12 10.16
N LYS A 37 9.82 -10.17 10.99
CA LYS A 37 8.66 -11.03 11.14
C LYS A 37 7.46 -10.21 11.59
N ASP A 38 6.34 -10.40 10.88
CA ASP A 38 5.06 -9.73 11.13
C ASP A 38 5.10 -8.19 11.01
N GLY A 39 6.11 -7.65 10.32
CA GLY A 39 6.19 -6.23 10.04
C GLY A 39 5.04 -5.73 9.15
N PRO A 40 4.27 -4.71 9.56
CA PRO A 40 3.12 -4.23 8.79
C PRO A 40 3.48 -3.80 7.35
N LEU A 41 4.61 -3.11 7.19
CA LEU A 41 5.06 -2.60 5.89
C LEU A 41 5.40 -3.73 4.88
N PRO A 42 6.32 -4.67 5.19
CA PRO A 42 6.61 -5.76 4.25
C PRO A 42 5.42 -6.71 4.06
N LEU A 43 4.53 -6.86 5.06
CA LEU A 43 3.26 -7.59 4.89
C LEU A 43 2.39 -6.89 3.84
N ALA A 44 2.14 -5.59 3.99
CA ALA A 44 1.30 -4.84 3.06
C ALA A 44 1.87 -4.80 1.64
N ALA A 45 3.19 -4.66 1.50
CA ALA A 45 3.85 -4.71 0.21
C ALA A 45 3.66 -6.08 -0.47
N LEU A 46 3.82 -7.17 0.29
CA LEU A 46 3.56 -8.53 -0.22
C LEU A 46 2.09 -8.73 -0.61
N GLY A 47 1.15 -8.26 0.21
CA GLY A 47 -0.29 -8.37 -0.05
C GLY A 47 -0.70 -7.63 -1.33
N HIS A 48 -0.20 -6.41 -1.52
CA HIS A 48 -0.40 -5.66 -2.77
C HIS A 48 0.16 -6.43 -3.98
N ALA A 49 1.40 -6.91 -3.89
CA ALA A 49 2.06 -7.66 -4.97
C ALA A 49 1.30 -8.95 -5.34
N TYR A 50 0.79 -9.68 -4.36
CA TYR A 50 -0.06 -10.85 -4.60
C TYR A 50 -1.35 -10.49 -5.31
N GLY A 51 -2.00 -9.39 -4.93
CA GLY A 51 -3.20 -8.89 -5.61
C GLY A 51 -2.91 -8.59 -7.08
N MET A 52 -1.83 -7.85 -7.33
CA MET A 52 -1.35 -7.52 -8.69
C MET A 52 -0.99 -8.77 -9.52
N ALA A 53 -0.48 -9.82 -8.88
CA ALA A 53 -0.18 -11.10 -9.52
C ALA A 53 -1.44 -11.97 -9.79
N GLY A 54 -2.63 -11.52 -9.42
CA GLY A 54 -3.87 -12.30 -9.49
C GLY A 54 -3.99 -13.38 -8.42
N LYS A 55 -3.07 -13.43 -7.45
CA LYS A 55 -3.08 -14.35 -6.30
C LYS A 55 -4.01 -13.83 -5.20
N LYS A 56 -5.30 -13.68 -5.55
CA LYS A 56 -6.31 -13.05 -4.69
C LYS A 56 -6.41 -13.69 -3.30
N LYS A 57 -6.33 -15.01 -3.22
CA LYS A 57 -6.38 -15.72 -1.94
C LYS A 57 -5.22 -15.33 -1.01
N ASP A 58 -4.00 -15.36 -1.53
CA ASP A 58 -2.80 -15.02 -0.75
C ASP A 58 -2.84 -13.54 -0.31
N ALA A 59 -3.29 -12.64 -1.18
CA ALA A 59 -3.48 -11.23 -0.84
C ALA A 59 -4.55 -11.02 0.24
N GLN A 60 -5.65 -11.76 0.18
CA GLN A 60 -6.72 -11.72 1.17
C GLN A 60 -6.24 -12.23 2.54
N GLU A 61 -5.45 -13.31 2.58
CA GLU A 61 -4.85 -13.83 3.82
C GLU A 61 -3.91 -12.78 4.47
N ILE A 62 -3.14 -12.07 3.66
CA ILE A 62 -2.28 -10.98 4.15
C ILE A 62 -3.11 -9.80 4.68
N LEU A 63 -4.19 -9.42 3.99
CA LEU A 63 -5.10 -8.38 4.43
C LEU A 63 -5.72 -8.73 5.78
N GLU A 64 -6.25 -9.94 5.93
CA GLU A 64 -6.83 -10.43 7.19
C GLU A 64 -5.83 -10.39 8.33
N LYS A 65 -4.58 -10.80 8.06
CA LYS A 65 -3.49 -10.72 9.04
C LYS A 65 -3.18 -9.28 9.45
N LEU A 66 -3.14 -8.33 8.51
CA LEU A 66 -2.95 -6.91 8.82
C LEU A 66 -4.09 -6.33 9.65
N LEU A 67 -5.34 -6.73 9.34
CA LEU A 67 -6.52 -6.33 10.10
C LEU A 67 -6.56 -6.94 11.51
N GLU A 68 -6.06 -8.17 11.69
CA GLU A 68 -5.93 -8.76 13.01
C GLU A 68 -4.80 -8.09 13.81
N ASN A 69 -3.66 -7.82 13.15
CA ASN A 69 -2.55 -7.11 13.77
C ASN A 69 -2.93 -5.70 14.22
N SER A 70 -3.76 -4.99 13.44
CA SER A 70 -4.18 -3.61 13.78
C SER A 70 -5.00 -3.52 15.07
N LYS A 71 -5.58 -4.65 15.55
CA LYS A 71 -6.25 -4.72 16.86
C LYS A 71 -5.26 -4.72 18.04
N ARG A 72 -3.98 -5.02 17.79
CA ARG A 72 -2.96 -5.25 18.83
C ARG A 72 -1.78 -4.30 18.74
N ILE A 73 -1.40 -3.90 17.54
CA ILE A 73 -0.30 -3.00 17.25
C ILE A 73 -0.74 -1.93 16.24
N PHE A 74 0.01 -0.84 16.16
CA PHE A 74 -0.25 0.15 15.12
C PHE A 74 0.10 -0.40 13.73
N VAL A 75 -0.90 -0.42 12.85
CA VAL A 75 -0.76 -0.73 11.42
C VAL A 75 -1.29 0.49 10.67
N PRO A 76 -0.48 1.16 9.84
CA PRO A 76 -0.96 2.33 9.10
C PRO A 76 -2.15 1.98 8.20
N ALA A 77 -3.26 2.72 8.31
CA ALA A 77 -4.41 2.54 7.42
C ALA A 77 -4.03 2.70 5.93
N TYR A 78 -3.00 3.50 5.64
CA TYR A 78 -2.42 3.68 4.32
C TYR A 78 -1.88 2.37 3.72
N ASP A 79 -1.25 1.52 4.55
CA ASP A 79 -0.70 0.23 4.10
C ASP A 79 -1.82 -0.79 3.84
N ILE A 80 -2.87 -0.78 4.66
CA ILE A 80 -4.07 -1.61 4.42
C ILE A 80 -4.76 -1.18 3.12
N ALA A 81 -4.88 0.12 2.87
CA ALA A 81 -5.43 0.64 1.62
C ALA A 81 -4.63 0.15 0.40
N ALA A 82 -3.29 0.11 0.49
CA ALA A 82 -2.47 -0.39 -0.61
C ALA A 82 -2.80 -1.85 -0.96
N VAL A 83 -3.01 -2.73 0.04
CA VAL A 83 -3.41 -4.13 -0.23
C VAL A 83 -4.77 -4.21 -0.92
N GLN A 84 -5.73 -3.39 -0.47
CA GLN A 84 -7.06 -3.30 -1.11
C GLN A 84 -6.96 -2.87 -2.58
N VAL A 85 -6.07 -1.91 -2.90
CA VAL A 85 -5.83 -1.53 -4.31
C VAL A 85 -5.28 -2.71 -5.11
N GLY A 86 -4.33 -3.46 -4.56
CA GLY A 86 -3.79 -4.66 -5.23
C GLY A 86 -4.85 -5.72 -5.49
N LEU A 87 -5.84 -5.87 -4.60
CA LEU A 87 -6.99 -6.76 -4.78
C LEU A 87 -8.01 -6.25 -5.82
N GLY A 88 -7.92 -4.98 -6.24
CA GLY A 88 -8.90 -4.32 -7.10
C GLY A 88 -10.10 -3.73 -6.36
N GLU A 89 -10.07 -3.74 -5.03
CA GLU A 89 -11.16 -3.39 -4.12
C GLU A 89 -11.13 -1.89 -3.80
N LYS A 90 -11.50 -1.07 -4.82
CA LYS A 90 -11.35 0.39 -4.78
C LYS A 90 -12.18 1.06 -3.68
N ASP A 91 -13.38 0.56 -3.43
CA ASP A 91 -14.27 1.16 -2.43
C ASP A 91 -13.68 1.02 -1.02
N GLN A 92 -13.22 -0.19 -0.67
CA GLN A 92 -12.53 -0.45 0.58
C GLN A 92 -11.20 0.32 0.65
N ALA A 93 -10.47 0.45 -0.46
CA ALA A 93 -9.26 1.26 -0.48
C ALA A 93 -9.54 2.72 -0.09
N PHE A 94 -10.60 3.34 -0.61
CA PHE A 94 -10.97 4.72 -0.24
C PHE A 94 -11.47 4.86 1.20
N GLU A 95 -12.15 3.85 1.75
CA GLU A 95 -12.50 3.81 3.17
C GLU A 95 -11.24 3.81 4.05
N TRP A 96 -10.25 2.99 3.71
CA TRP A 96 -8.98 2.95 4.43
C TRP A 96 -8.14 4.22 4.23
N LEU A 97 -8.17 4.85 3.06
CA LEU A 97 -7.54 6.16 2.86
C LEU A 97 -8.22 7.28 3.67
N SER A 98 -9.53 7.18 3.88
CA SER A 98 -10.24 8.10 4.77
C SER A 98 -9.83 7.90 6.24
N LYS A 99 -9.63 6.66 6.68
CA LYS A 99 -9.04 6.37 8.00
C LYS A 99 -7.61 6.89 8.10
N ALA A 100 -6.79 6.74 7.06
CA ALA A 100 -5.44 7.29 7.05
C ALA A 100 -5.42 8.82 7.20
N LEU A 101 -6.44 9.52 6.69
CA LEU A 101 -6.62 10.96 6.89
C LEU A 101 -6.93 11.29 8.35
N GLU A 102 -7.83 10.52 8.98
CA GLU A 102 -8.19 10.66 10.39
C GLU A 102 -7.00 10.39 11.31
N GLU A 103 -6.18 9.38 10.97
CA GLU A 103 -4.92 9.04 11.61
C GLU A 103 -3.83 10.11 11.41
N ARG A 104 -4.05 11.09 10.52
CA ARG A 104 -3.04 12.07 10.07
C ARG A 104 -1.76 11.37 9.61
N SER A 105 -1.91 10.26 8.88
CA SER A 105 -0.79 9.45 8.42
C SER A 105 0.16 10.28 7.58
N GLY A 106 1.42 10.36 8.00
CA GLY A 106 2.49 11.04 7.26
C GLY A 106 2.75 10.44 5.88
N PHE A 107 2.30 9.20 5.61
CA PHE A 107 2.46 8.56 4.30
C PHE A 107 1.54 9.14 3.22
N LEU A 108 0.43 9.77 3.61
CA LEU A 108 -0.52 10.36 2.64
C LEU A 108 0.11 11.44 1.75
N VAL A 109 1.18 12.10 2.21
CA VAL A 109 1.90 13.09 1.40
C VAL A 109 2.54 12.47 0.15
N TYR A 110 2.83 11.16 0.18
CA TYR A 110 3.45 10.43 -0.92
C TYR A 110 2.44 9.82 -1.90
N ILE A 111 1.13 9.92 -1.66
CA ILE A 111 0.09 9.22 -2.45
C ILE A 111 0.12 9.59 -3.94
N LYS A 112 0.65 10.77 -4.30
CA LYS A 112 0.83 11.18 -5.69
C LYS A 112 1.99 10.47 -6.39
N CYS A 113 3.01 10.04 -5.65
CA CYS A 113 4.21 9.40 -6.18
C CYS A 113 4.21 7.88 -5.94
N ASP A 114 3.40 7.40 -5.02
CA ASP A 114 3.26 5.98 -4.71
C ASP A 114 2.45 5.27 -5.80
N ARG A 115 3.14 4.44 -6.59
CA ARG A 115 2.56 3.77 -7.76
C ARG A 115 1.51 2.73 -7.41
N ARG A 116 1.49 2.24 -6.17
CA ARG A 116 0.47 1.30 -5.69
C ARG A 116 -0.93 1.89 -5.80
N PHE A 117 -1.06 3.21 -5.78
CA PHE A 117 -2.35 3.92 -5.88
C PHE A 117 -2.67 4.43 -7.29
N ASP A 118 -1.87 4.09 -8.31
CA ASP A 118 -2.10 4.51 -9.70
C ASP A 118 -3.52 4.15 -10.18
N GLY A 119 -4.02 2.97 -9.80
CA GLY A 119 -5.36 2.49 -10.16
C GLY A 119 -6.52 3.30 -9.59
N LEU A 120 -6.27 4.19 -8.63
CA LEU A 120 -7.26 5.09 -8.04
C LEU A 120 -7.29 6.46 -8.73
N ARG A 121 -6.25 6.85 -9.48
CA ARG A 121 -6.13 8.22 -10.01
C ARG A 121 -7.23 8.66 -10.97
N SER A 122 -7.89 7.71 -11.63
CA SER A 122 -9.03 7.98 -12.52
C SER A 122 -10.37 8.09 -11.79
N ASP A 123 -10.43 7.75 -10.50
CA ASP A 123 -11.65 7.84 -9.70
C ASP A 123 -11.81 9.27 -9.13
N PRO A 124 -12.98 9.92 -9.28
CA PRO A 124 -13.22 11.27 -8.76
C PRO A 124 -12.95 11.42 -7.25
N ARG A 125 -13.08 10.33 -6.48
CA ARG A 125 -12.78 10.33 -5.04
C ARG A 125 -11.30 10.57 -4.75
N TYR A 126 -10.41 10.26 -5.70
CA TYR A 126 -8.98 10.54 -5.56
C TYR A 126 -8.70 12.04 -5.54
N GLU A 127 -9.34 12.82 -6.42
CA GLU A 127 -9.20 14.28 -6.39
C GLU A 127 -9.75 14.88 -5.10
N ALA A 128 -10.89 14.38 -4.61
CA ALA A 128 -11.46 14.79 -3.33
C ALA A 128 -10.52 14.47 -2.16
N LEU A 129 -9.88 13.29 -2.18
CA LEU A 129 -8.86 12.89 -1.22
C LEU A 129 -7.67 13.87 -1.24
N LEU A 130 -7.12 14.18 -2.42
CA LEU A 130 -5.99 15.13 -2.54
C LEU A 130 -6.32 16.51 -1.96
N LYS A 131 -7.53 17.02 -2.22
CA LYS A 131 -8.01 18.30 -1.66
C LYS A 131 -8.05 18.27 -0.13
N ARG A 132 -8.49 17.16 0.47
CA ARG A 132 -8.52 16.99 1.93
C ARG A 132 -7.12 16.89 2.55
N ILE A 133 -6.15 16.31 1.83
CA ILE A 133 -4.74 16.26 2.27
C ILE A 133 -4.07 17.64 2.13
N GLY A 134 -4.58 18.50 1.25
CA GLY A 134 -3.97 19.81 0.92
C GLY A 134 -2.93 19.73 -0.20
N LEU A 135 -2.95 18.67 -1.01
CA LEU A 135 -2.04 18.50 -2.14
C LEU A 135 -2.63 19.12 -3.42
N PRO A 136 -1.82 19.78 -4.26
CA PRO A 136 -2.30 20.36 -5.50
C PRO A 136 -2.74 19.26 -6.48
N LEU A 137 -3.86 19.48 -7.17
CA LEU A 137 -4.17 18.75 -8.40
C LEU A 137 -3.06 19.10 -9.41
N GLY A 138 -2.45 18.12 -10.07
CA GLY A 138 -1.36 18.38 -11.00
C GLY A 138 -1.77 19.34 -12.13
N PRO A 139 -0.83 20.00 -12.81
CA PRO A 139 -1.15 20.78 -14.01
C PRO A 139 -1.73 19.83 -15.07
N GLY A 140 -3.05 19.83 -15.26
CA GLY A 140 -3.72 19.00 -16.28
C GLY A 140 -5.15 18.52 -15.96
N GLN A 141 -5.62 18.61 -14.72
CA GLN A 141 -7.03 18.32 -14.38
C GLN A 141 -7.72 19.63 -14.02
N LYS A 142 -8.37 20.24 -15.01
CA LYS A 142 -9.38 21.29 -14.78
C LYS A 142 -10.76 20.63 -14.77
N LEU A 143 -11.59 21.19 -13.87
CA LEU A 143 -12.99 20.89 -13.54
C LEU A 143 -13.86 20.51 -14.74
#